data_AF-A0A958BJU7-F1
#
_entry.id   AF-A0A958BJU7-F1
#
_cell.length_a   1.000
_cell.length_b   1.000
_cell.length_c   1.000
_cell.angle_alpha   90.00
_cell.angle_beta   90.00
_cell.angle_gamma   90.00
#
_symmetry.space_group_name_H-M   'P 1'
#
loop_
_entity.id
_entity.type
_entity.pdbx_description
1 polymer ?
#
loop_
_entity_poly.entity_id
_entity_poly.type
_entity_poly.pdbx_seq_one_letter_code
_entity_poly.pdbx_strand_id
1 'polypeptide(L)'
;FDEFGLYLVHHNRWVVSAADNNAGERLGREYSVLTGKRLGKRLGARFAQRQVRRLPYLFSVAPAGYRRPGLGADLTPPAREGFPPTHGLLDEACALWLEAVEAVLHRQPYLLGEQFTLADASVYGEIMMNLSDPSAERLIQARAPCAWDWCRAIAAGAHRGQRGGELSLNENLAPLMEITAKTYGALMQQNEAAWKEATAKGETLFNERAFNRGRALYEGELLGRSFRHVVKTFQVRSWQDLRARWNALTDAQRAQVESLYPIGGLF
;
A
#
# COMPACT_ATOMS: atom_id res chain seq x y z
N PHE A 1 -6.06 -0.16 -7.63
CA PHE A 1 -5.81 0.28 -6.25
C PHE A 1 -5.87 -0.94 -5.35
N ASP A 2 -4.73 -1.30 -4.78
CA ASP A 2 -4.68 -2.37 -3.79
C ASP A 2 -4.38 -1.74 -2.41
N GLU A 3 -5.01 -2.22 -1.34
CA GLU A 3 -4.76 -1.63 -0.01
C GLU A 3 -3.34 -1.92 0.49
N PHE A 4 -2.68 -2.94 -0.08
CA PHE A 4 -1.34 -3.29 0.35
C PHE A 4 -0.36 -2.15 0.01
N GLY A 5 -0.51 -1.50 -1.14
CA GLY A 5 0.19 -0.29 -1.54
C GLY A 5 0.03 0.85 -0.53
N LEU A 6 -1.15 1.01 0.09
CA LEU A 6 -1.31 1.99 1.18
C LEU A 6 -0.42 1.66 2.38
N TYR A 7 -0.24 0.39 2.74
CA TYR A 7 0.67 0.02 3.82
C TYR A 7 2.11 0.38 3.49
N LEU A 8 2.55 0.09 2.25
CA LEU A 8 3.89 0.45 1.77
C LEU A 8 4.12 1.97 1.85
N VAL A 9 3.15 2.76 1.37
CA VAL A 9 3.25 4.22 1.35
C VAL A 9 3.30 4.82 2.75
N HIS A 10 2.44 4.33 3.65
CA HIS A 10 2.43 4.77 5.04
C HIS A 10 3.72 4.37 5.76
N HIS A 11 4.23 3.17 5.50
CA HIS A 11 5.50 2.70 6.03
C HIS A 11 6.66 3.59 5.57
N ASN A 12 6.78 3.83 4.26
CA ASN A 12 7.84 4.66 3.70
C ASN A 12 7.81 6.11 4.22
N ARG A 13 6.61 6.70 4.40
CA ARG A 13 6.52 8.05 4.96
C ARG A 13 6.97 8.12 6.42
N TRP A 14 6.46 7.22 7.26
CA TRP A 14 6.59 7.33 8.72
C TRP A 14 7.71 6.48 9.31
N VAL A 15 8.36 5.63 8.51
CA VAL A 15 9.51 4.82 8.91
C VAL A 15 10.75 5.22 8.11
N VAL A 16 10.72 5.11 6.79
CA VAL A 16 11.89 5.44 5.94
C VAL A 16 12.19 6.94 5.99
N SER A 17 11.17 7.77 5.77
CA SER A 17 11.26 9.24 5.79
C SER A 17 10.90 9.86 7.14
N ALA A 18 10.95 9.09 8.23
CA ALA A 18 10.51 9.56 9.55
C ALA A 18 11.22 10.87 9.99
N ALA A 19 12.47 11.05 9.56
CA ALA A 19 13.30 12.19 9.93
C ALA A 19 13.16 13.42 9.02
N ASP A 20 12.68 13.26 7.79
CA ASP A 20 12.69 14.32 6.77
C ASP A 20 11.36 14.51 6.03
N ASN A 21 10.33 13.71 6.30
CA ASN A 21 8.97 13.98 5.83
C ASN A 21 8.40 15.22 6.54
N ASN A 22 7.60 16.01 5.83
CA ASN A 22 6.98 17.24 6.37
C ASN A 22 5.44 17.20 6.33
N ALA A 23 4.83 16.02 6.24
CA ALA A 23 3.38 15.87 6.09
C ALA A 23 2.58 16.55 7.22
N GLY A 24 3.02 16.42 8.47
CA GLY A 24 2.40 17.11 9.60
C GLY A 24 2.55 18.63 9.52
N GLU A 25 3.69 19.12 9.04
CA GLU A 25 3.90 20.56 8.87
C GLU A 25 3.05 21.15 7.74
N ARG A 26 2.91 20.45 6.61
CA ARG A 26 2.04 20.85 5.49
C ARG A 26 0.61 21.01 5.97
N LEU A 27 0.07 20.00 6.66
CA LEU A 27 -1.25 20.06 7.27
C LEU A 27 -1.37 21.23 8.26
N GLY A 28 -0.36 21.42 9.11
CA GLY A 28 -0.34 22.51 10.07
C GLY A 28 -0.36 23.89 9.41
N ARG A 29 0.32 24.06 8.27
CA ARG A 29 0.31 25.29 7.46
C ARG A 29 -1.05 25.53 6.82
N GLU A 30 -1.64 24.51 6.20
CA GLU A 30 -2.98 24.58 5.59
C GLU A 30 -4.04 25.01 6.62
N TYR A 31 -4.04 24.38 7.80
CA TYR A 31 -4.98 24.71 8.86
C TYR A 31 -4.66 26.01 9.60
N SER A 32 -3.44 26.54 9.48
CA SER A 32 -3.07 27.80 10.15
C SER A 32 -3.87 29.00 9.63
N VAL A 33 -4.37 28.93 8.40
CA VAL A 33 -5.25 29.94 7.79
C VAL A 33 -6.57 30.04 8.58
N LEU A 34 -7.10 28.92 9.05
CA LEU A 34 -8.39 28.86 9.76
C LEU A 34 -8.23 28.98 11.29
N THR A 35 -7.12 28.48 11.84
CA THR A 35 -6.97 28.26 13.29
C THR A 35 -5.89 29.12 13.94
N GLY A 36 -5.12 29.86 13.15
CA GLY A 36 -3.93 30.60 13.58
C GLY A 36 -2.68 29.73 13.70
N LYS A 37 -1.50 30.35 13.55
CA LYS A 37 -0.19 29.66 13.46
C LYS A 37 0.10 28.69 14.60
N ARG A 38 -0.21 29.08 15.85
CA ARG A 38 0.06 28.25 17.04
C ARG A 38 -0.79 26.99 17.06
N LEU A 39 -2.07 27.10 16.71
CA LEU A 39 -2.98 25.97 16.71
C LEU A 39 -2.70 25.05 15.50
N GLY A 40 -2.43 25.61 14.32
CA GLY A 40 -1.98 24.86 13.15
C GLY A 40 -0.73 24.00 13.43
N LYS A 41 0.31 24.57 14.07
CA LYS A 41 1.51 23.80 14.45
C LYS A 41 1.20 22.64 15.40
N ARG A 42 0.33 22.86 16.40
CA ARG A 42 -0.10 21.81 17.33
C ARG A 42 -0.91 20.71 16.62
N LEU A 43 -1.78 21.08 15.69
CA LEU A 43 -2.54 20.13 14.87
C LEU A 43 -1.61 19.27 14.01
N GLY A 44 -0.63 19.89 13.35
CA GLY A 44 0.38 19.19 12.55
C GLY A 44 1.20 18.18 13.37
N ALA A 45 1.67 18.57 14.55
CA ALA A 45 2.40 17.68 15.44
C ALA A 45 1.52 16.50 15.92
N ARG A 46 0.29 16.78 16.37
CA ARG A 46 -0.66 15.73 16.79
C ARG A 46 -1.03 14.78 15.66
N PHE A 47 -1.14 15.29 14.44
CA PHE A 47 -1.37 14.48 13.26
C PHE A 47 -0.21 13.51 13.05
N ALA A 48 1.04 13.98 13.03
CA ALA A 48 2.21 13.13 12.87
C ALA A 48 2.29 12.04 13.95
N GLN A 49 2.15 12.41 15.22
CA GLN A 49 2.11 11.48 16.35
C GLN A 49 1.00 10.43 16.20
N ARG A 50 -0.19 10.86 15.75
CA ARG A 50 -1.31 9.95 15.49
C ARG A 50 -0.98 8.98 14.36
N GLN A 51 -0.37 9.43 13.27
CA GLN A 51 -0.02 8.55 12.16
C GLN A 51 1.00 7.49 12.60
N VAL A 52 2.07 7.90 13.29
CA VAL A 52 3.09 6.99 13.83
C VAL A 52 2.49 5.98 14.80
N ARG A 53 1.66 6.43 15.75
CA ARG A 53 0.98 5.52 16.71
C ARG A 53 0.08 4.49 16.02
N ARG A 54 -0.50 4.84 14.87
CA ARG A 54 -1.42 3.97 14.11
C ARG A 54 -0.70 2.99 13.18
N LEU A 55 0.63 3.07 13.04
CA LEU A 55 1.38 2.20 12.13
C LEU A 55 1.11 0.71 12.35
N PRO A 56 1.02 0.16 13.59
CA PRO A 56 0.64 -1.24 13.77
C PRO A 56 -0.74 -1.60 13.19
N TYR A 57 -1.72 -0.69 13.23
CA TYR A 57 -3.04 -0.88 12.61
C TYR A 57 -2.99 -0.75 11.08
N LEU A 58 -1.96 -0.08 10.56
CA LEU A 58 -1.66 0.04 9.14
C LEU A 58 -0.58 -0.98 8.73
N PHE A 59 -0.58 -2.15 9.38
CA PHE A 59 0.30 -3.28 9.06
C PHE A 59 1.81 -3.04 9.28
N SER A 60 2.24 -1.91 9.85
CA SER A 60 3.65 -1.56 10.08
C SER A 60 3.98 -1.64 11.58
N VAL A 61 4.44 -2.81 12.03
CA VAL A 61 4.83 -3.10 13.40
C VAL A 61 6.35 -3.09 13.50
N ALA A 62 6.89 -2.25 14.40
CA ALA A 62 8.33 -2.18 14.61
C ALA A 62 8.85 -3.35 15.45
N PRO A 63 10.13 -3.74 15.32
CA PRO A 63 10.76 -4.69 16.23
C PRO A 63 10.82 -4.14 17.66
N ALA A 64 10.85 -5.05 18.64
CA ALA A 64 11.02 -4.68 20.04
C ALA A 64 12.29 -3.84 20.23
N GLY A 65 12.19 -2.74 20.98
CA GLY A 65 13.31 -1.83 21.19
C GLY A 65 13.63 -0.90 20.02
N TYR A 66 12.86 -0.90 18.92
CA TYR A 66 13.10 0.00 17.79
C TYR A 66 13.17 1.47 18.23
N ARG A 67 14.19 2.17 17.72
CA ARG A 67 14.44 3.60 17.93
C ARG A 67 14.90 4.21 16.62
N ARG A 68 14.37 5.38 16.28
CA ARG A 68 14.88 6.18 15.17
C ARG A 68 15.78 7.29 15.73
N PRO A 69 17.08 7.31 15.41
CA PRO A 69 17.98 8.37 15.86
C PRO A 69 17.44 9.76 15.50
N GLY A 70 17.53 10.69 16.45
CA GLY A 70 17.08 12.07 16.26
C GLY A 70 15.57 12.30 16.41
N LEU A 71 14.76 11.24 16.61
CA LEU A 71 13.32 11.37 16.82
C LEU A 71 12.91 11.03 18.25
N GLY A 72 11.91 11.76 18.75
CA GLY A 72 11.25 11.44 20.02
C GLY A 72 10.42 10.15 19.94
N ALA A 73 10.07 9.61 21.11
CA ALA A 73 9.28 8.38 21.22
C ALA A 73 7.93 8.48 20.48
N ASP A 74 7.24 9.63 20.56
CA ASP A 74 5.94 9.83 19.89
C ASP A 74 6.02 9.88 18.35
N LEU A 75 7.23 9.99 17.80
CA LEU A 75 7.52 9.98 16.37
C LEU A 75 8.32 8.73 15.96
N THR A 76 8.49 7.78 16.88
CA THR A 76 9.11 6.49 16.60
C THR A 76 8.02 5.42 16.47
N PRO A 77 7.97 4.68 15.34
CA PRO A 77 7.07 3.54 15.14
C PRO A 77 7.10 2.55 16.32
N PRO A 78 5.95 2.19 16.91
CA PRO A 78 5.93 1.31 18.07
C PRO A 78 5.99 -0.17 17.67
N ALA A 79 6.64 -0.97 18.52
CA ALA A 79 6.40 -2.41 18.57
C ALA A 79 5.05 -2.69 19.23
N ARG A 80 4.54 -3.92 19.08
CA ARG A 80 3.34 -4.36 19.77
C ARG A 80 3.50 -5.79 20.28
N GLU A 81 3.21 -6.00 21.56
CA GLU A 81 3.28 -7.32 22.18
C GLU A 81 2.35 -8.32 21.49
N GLY A 82 2.86 -9.51 21.20
CA GLY A 82 2.12 -10.56 20.49
C GLY A 82 1.92 -10.30 18.99
N PHE A 83 2.59 -9.30 18.41
CA PHE A 83 2.59 -9.01 16.97
C PHE A 83 4.02 -9.15 16.42
N PRO A 84 4.23 -10.02 15.41
CA PRO A 84 5.51 -10.07 14.71
C PRO A 84 5.87 -8.71 14.09
N PRO A 85 7.16 -8.34 14.04
CA PRO A 85 7.58 -7.14 13.34
C PRO A 85 7.40 -7.29 11.83
N THR A 86 6.86 -6.26 11.18
CA THR A 86 6.54 -6.28 9.74
C THR A 86 7.33 -5.25 8.94
N HIS A 87 8.23 -4.48 9.56
CA HIS A 87 9.07 -3.53 8.81
C HIS A 87 9.85 -4.23 7.68
N GLY A 88 10.57 -5.32 7.98
CA GLY A 88 11.29 -6.07 6.94
C GLY A 88 10.40 -6.68 5.87
N LEU A 89 9.16 -7.06 6.21
CA LEU A 89 8.16 -7.53 5.24
C LEU A 89 7.77 -6.39 4.28
N LEU A 90 7.48 -5.20 4.82
CA LEU A 90 7.08 -4.04 4.02
C LEU A 90 8.23 -3.47 3.20
N ASP A 91 9.46 -3.47 3.73
CA ASP A 91 10.67 -3.07 3.00
C ASP A 91 10.91 -3.99 1.79
N GLU A 92 10.82 -5.30 1.99
CA GLU A 92 10.97 -6.30 0.92
C GLU A 92 9.84 -6.21 -0.10
N ALA A 93 8.59 -6.12 0.35
CA ALA A 93 7.46 -6.01 -0.56
C ALA A 93 7.48 -4.69 -1.35
N CYS A 94 7.92 -3.58 -0.75
CA CYS A 94 8.09 -2.31 -1.46
C CYS A 94 9.17 -2.41 -2.53
N ALA A 95 10.29 -3.06 -2.23
CA ALA A 95 11.36 -3.28 -3.19
C ALA A 95 10.87 -4.08 -4.41
N LEU A 96 10.28 -5.25 -4.17
CA LEU A 96 9.76 -6.12 -5.23
C LEU A 96 8.66 -5.45 -6.06
N TRP A 97 7.78 -4.69 -5.41
CA TRP A 97 6.71 -3.97 -6.10
C TRP A 97 7.25 -2.84 -6.99
N LEU A 98 8.22 -2.05 -6.49
CA LEU A 98 8.87 -1.01 -7.29
C LEU A 98 9.62 -1.62 -8.49
N GLU A 99 10.35 -2.71 -8.29
CA GLU A 99 11.05 -3.44 -9.37
C GLU A 99 10.06 -3.97 -10.42
N ALA A 100 8.89 -4.45 -10.00
CA ALA A 100 7.87 -4.92 -10.92
C ALA A 100 7.21 -3.79 -11.73
N VAL A 101 6.92 -2.65 -11.09
CA VAL A 101 6.41 -1.45 -11.79
C VAL A 101 7.46 -0.91 -12.77
N GLU A 102 8.73 -0.84 -12.34
CA GLU A 102 9.86 -0.44 -13.18
C GLU A 102 9.96 -1.31 -14.42
N ALA A 103 9.87 -2.64 -14.27
CA ALA A 103 9.95 -3.59 -15.37
C ALA A 103 8.86 -3.37 -16.44
N VAL A 104 7.64 -3.03 -16.02
CA VAL A 104 6.54 -2.67 -16.94
C VAL A 104 6.87 -1.36 -17.66
N LEU A 105 7.19 -0.31 -16.91
CA LEU A 105 7.38 1.05 -17.44
C LEU A 105 8.64 1.19 -18.31
N HIS A 106 9.59 0.26 -18.19
CA HIS A 106 10.73 0.17 -19.09
C HIS A 106 10.34 -0.29 -20.50
N ARG A 107 9.19 -0.97 -20.66
CA ARG A 107 8.78 -1.59 -21.92
C ARG A 107 7.58 -0.90 -22.58
N GLN A 108 6.79 -0.17 -21.81
CA GLN A 108 5.57 0.47 -22.28
C GLN A 108 5.27 1.74 -21.47
N PRO A 109 4.61 2.75 -22.07
CA PRO A 109 4.44 4.05 -21.43
C PRO A 109 3.42 4.04 -20.27
N TYR A 110 2.50 3.08 -20.25
CA TYR A 110 1.48 2.91 -19.20
C TYR A 110 1.31 1.43 -18.88
N LEU A 111 0.68 1.12 -17.75
CA LEU A 111 0.55 -0.25 -17.25
C LEU A 111 -0.21 -1.16 -18.23
N LEU A 112 -1.23 -0.64 -18.91
CA LEU A 112 -2.06 -1.43 -19.85
C LEU A 112 -1.78 -1.11 -21.32
N GLY A 113 -0.56 -0.66 -21.64
CA GLY A 113 -0.12 -0.39 -23.01
C GLY A 113 0.12 1.09 -23.24
N GLU A 114 -0.55 1.66 -24.25
CA GLU A 114 -0.25 3.01 -24.76
C GLU A 114 -1.12 4.12 -24.16
N GLN A 115 -2.12 3.77 -23.34
CA GLN A 115 -3.05 4.73 -22.76
C GLN A 115 -2.97 4.77 -21.24
N PHE A 116 -3.09 5.98 -20.68
CA PHE A 116 -3.29 6.17 -19.25
C PHE A 116 -4.68 5.66 -18.82
N THR A 117 -4.70 4.80 -17.81
CA THR A 117 -5.91 4.16 -17.29
C THR A 117 -6.07 4.35 -15.78
N LEU A 118 -7.12 3.75 -15.22
CA LEU A 118 -7.32 3.68 -13.77
C LEU A 118 -6.20 2.88 -13.07
N ALA A 119 -5.57 1.92 -13.76
CA ALA A 119 -4.43 1.18 -13.21
C ALA A 119 -3.26 2.14 -12.96
N ASP A 120 -2.95 2.97 -13.95
CA ASP A 120 -1.91 4.00 -13.87
C ASP A 120 -2.21 5.01 -12.77
N ALA A 121 -3.44 5.52 -12.71
CA ALA A 121 -3.87 6.44 -11.66
C ALA A 121 -3.71 5.84 -10.25
N SER A 122 -3.91 4.52 -10.09
CA SER A 122 -3.73 3.82 -8.82
C SER A 122 -2.26 3.78 -8.41
N VAL A 123 -1.39 3.25 -9.27
CA VAL A 123 0.05 3.14 -9.01
C VAL A 123 0.69 4.51 -8.84
N TYR A 124 0.33 5.48 -9.69
CA TYR A 124 0.73 6.87 -9.53
C TYR A 124 0.31 7.43 -8.17
N GLY A 125 -0.94 7.23 -7.76
CA GLY A 125 -1.44 7.72 -6.48
C GLY A 125 -0.66 7.17 -5.28
N GLU A 126 -0.26 5.91 -5.35
CA GLU A 126 0.55 5.24 -4.33
C GLU A 126 1.97 5.82 -4.29
N ILE A 127 2.69 5.84 -5.42
CA ILE A 127 4.08 6.33 -5.47
C ILE A 127 4.17 7.83 -5.15
N MET A 128 3.27 8.65 -5.72
CA MET A 128 3.31 10.11 -5.63
C MET A 128 3.24 10.61 -4.18
N MET A 129 2.56 9.88 -3.29
CA MET A 129 2.55 10.24 -1.86
C MET A 129 3.97 10.28 -1.28
N ASN A 130 4.85 9.36 -1.67
CA ASN A 130 6.22 9.30 -1.17
C ASN A 130 7.20 10.19 -1.95
N LEU A 131 6.84 10.67 -3.15
CA LEU A 131 7.66 11.66 -3.88
C LEU A 131 7.72 13.04 -3.20
N SER A 132 6.87 13.28 -2.21
CA SER A 132 6.90 14.50 -1.39
C SER A 132 7.71 14.34 -0.09
N ASP A 133 8.32 13.17 0.12
CA ASP A 133 9.06 12.80 1.33
C ASP A 133 10.52 12.45 0.93
N PRO A 134 11.54 13.25 1.30
CA PRO A 134 12.85 13.20 0.64
C PRO A 134 13.59 11.85 0.70
N SER A 135 13.56 11.13 1.82
CA SER A 135 14.21 9.82 1.92
C SER A 135 13.50 8.74 1.11
N ALA A 136 12.16 8.74 1.11
CA ALA A 136 11.38 7.78 0.32
C ALA A 136 11.48 8.09 -1.17
N GLU A 137 11.48 9.37 -1.56
CA GLU A 137 11.73 9.76 -2.95
C GLU A 137 13.10 9.25 -3.43
N ARG A 138 14.18 9.46 -2.65
CA ARG A 138 15.51 8.92 -3.00
C ARG A 138 15.52 7.41 -3.13
N LEU A 139 14.79 6.70 -2.27
CA LEU A 139 14.64 5.24 -2.35
C LEU A 139 13.96 4.82 -3.66
N ILE A 140 12.87 5.50 -4.03
CA ILE A 140 12.13 5.24 -5.28
C ILE A 140 13.03 5.56 -6.48
N GLN A 141 13.69 6.72 -6.50
CA GLN A 141 14.58 7.13 -7.58
C GLN A 141 15.74 6.14 -7.78
N ALA A 142 16.29 5.60 -6.69
CA ALA A 142 17.39 4.64 -6.77
C ALA A 142 16.96 3.24 -7.26
N ARG A 143 15.74 2.81 -6.94
CA ARG A 143 15.25 1.46 -7.26
C ARG A 143 14.44 1.37 -8.55
N ALA A 144 13.69 2.41 -8.88
CA ALA A 144 12.76 2.46 -10.00
C ALA A 144 12.81 3.84 -10.68
N PRO A 145 13.94 4.18 -11.35
CA PRO A 145 14.12 5.49 -11.98
C PRO A 145 13.10 5.76 -13.10
N CYS A 146 12.73 4.77 -13.92
CA CYS A 146 11.69 4.96 -14.93
C CYS A 146 10.33 5.25 -14.28
N ALA A 147 9.96 4.54 -13.21
CA ALA A 147 8.73 4.81 -12.46
C ALA A 147 8.75 6.20 -11.79
N TRP A 148 9.90 6.63 -11.28
CA TRP A 148 10.09 7.97 -10.71
C TRP A 148 9.87 9.07 -11.75
N ASP A 149 10.52 8.98 -12.91
CA ASP A 149 10.34 9.93 -14.01
C ASP A 149 8.91 9.91 -14.55
N TRP A 150 8.32 8.73 -14.69
CA TRP A 150 6.93 8.54 -15.12
C TRP A 150 5.94 9.25 -14.19
N CYS A 151 6.10 9.12 -12.86
CA CYS A 151 5.24 9.83 -11.90
C CYS A 151 5.37 11.35 -12.03
N ARG A 152 6.60 11.86 -12.21
CA ARG A 152 6.83 13.29 -12.40
C ARG A 152 6.22 13.81 -13.70
N ALA A 153 6.29 13.02 -14.78
CA ALA A 153 5.64 13.34 -16.05
C ALA A 153 4.12 13.39 -15.91
N ILE A 154 3.52 12.42 -15.20
CA ILE A 154 2.07 12.43 -14.90
C ILE A 154 1.69 13.66 -14.08
N ALA A 155 2.45 13.99 -13.04
CA ALA A 155 2.21 15.19 -12.22
C ALA A 155 2.30 16.49 -13.04
N ALA A 156 3.18 16.54 -14.05
CA ALA A 156 3.29 17.63 -15.00
C ALA A 156 2.19 17.63 -16.09
N GLY A 157 1.33 16.61 -16.12
CA GLY A 157 0.20 16.51 -17.03
C GLY A 157 0.49 15.80 -18.36
N ALA A 158 1.57 15.02 -18.49
CA ALA A 158 1.93 14.32 -19.72
C ALA A 158 0.86 13.33 -20.24
N HIS A 159 0.00 12.85 -19.35
CA HIS A 159 -1.14 11.98 -19.68
C HIS A 159 -2.33 12.76 -20.30
N ARG A 160 -2.36 14.09 -20.17
CA ARG A 160 -3.49 14.91 -20.63
C ARG A 160 -3.47 15.06 -22.14
N GLY A 161 -4.62 14.89 -22.77
CA GLY A 161 -4.78 15.09 -24.21
C GLY A 161 -4.33 13.92 -25.08
N GLN A 162 -3.82 12.84 -24.48
CA GLN A 162 -3.61 11.60 -25.21
C GLN A 162 -4.95 11.02 -25.67
N ARG A 163 -5.06 10.77 -26.97
CA ARG A 163 -6.23 10.19 -27.62
C ARG A 163 -5.75 9.08 -28.55
N GLY A 164 -6.30 7.89 -28.40
CA GLY A 164 -5.84 6.71 -29.15
C GLY A 164 -4.70 5.96 -28.44
N GLY A 165 -4.27 4.85 -29.03
CA GLY A 165 -3.29 3.91 -28.48
C GLY A 165 -3.92 2.55 -28.17
N GLU A 166 -3.14 1.48 -28.20
CA GLU A 166 -3.66 0.14 -27.92
C GLU A 166 -3.69 -0.15 -26.41
N LEU A 167 -4.83 -0.61 -25.92
CA LEU A 167 -4.94 -1.24 -24.60
C LEU A 167 -4.70 -2.73 -24.77
N SER A 168 -3.74 -3.28 -24.04
CA SER A 168 -3.39 -4.69 -24.16
C SER A 168 -3.06 -5.33 -22.81
N LEU A 169 -3.54 -6.55 -22.64
CA LEU A 169 -3.02 -7.48 -21.65
C LEU A 169 -1.87 -8.22 -22.32
N ASN A 170 -0.65 -8.03 -21.81
CA ASN A 170 0.56 -8.59 -22.37
C ASN A 170 1.48 -9.12 -21.26
N GLU A 171 2.51 -9.87 -21.64
CA GLU A 171 3.44 -10.53 -20.73
C GLU A 171 4.27 -9.56 -19.87
N ASN A 172 4.39 -8.28 -20.23
CA ASN A 172 5.17 -7.32 -19.46
C ASN A 172 4.54 -7.07 -18.08
N LEU A 173 3.24 -7.29 -17.93
CA LEU A 173 2.52 -7.18 -16.66
C LEU A 173 2.80 -8.33 -15.69
N ALA A 174 3.40 -9.44 -16.14
CA ALA A 174 3.56 -10.65 -15.34
C ALA A 174 4.29 -10.42 -14.00
N PRO A 175 5.42 -9.69 -13.92
CA PRO A 175 6.08 -9.42 -12.63
C PRO A 175 5.17 -8.66 -11.65
N LEU A 176 4.40 -7.69 -12.14
CA LEU A 176 3.48 -6.89 -11.32
C LEU A 176 2.31 -7.73 -10.83
N MET A 177 1.76 -8.59 -11.68
CA MET A 177 0.71 -9.53 -11.30
C MET A 177 1.20 -10.55 -10.28
N GLU A 178 2.43 -11.04 -10.41
CA GLU A 178 3.03 -12.00 -9.49
C GLU A 178 3.21 -11.40 -8.07
N ILE A 179 3.80 -10.21 -7.96
CA ILE A 179 3.98 -9.58 -6.64
C ILE A 179 2.63 -9.17 -6.03
N THR A 180 1.68 -8.70 -6.84
CA THR A 180 0.31 -8.38 -6.38
C THR A 180 -0.40 -9.63 -5.84
N ALA A 181 -0.24 -10.78 -6.51
CA ALA A 181 -0.77 -12.05 -6.06
C ALA A 181 -0.18 -12.48 -4.71
N LYS A 182 1.16 -12.44 -4.59
CA LYS A 182 1.91 -12.84 -3.38
C LYS A 182 1.70 -11.90 -2.18
N THR A 183 1.23 -10.68 -2.41
CA THR A 183 1.01 -9.67 -1.35
C THR A 183 -0.47 -9.41 -1.13
N TYR A 184 -1.09 -8.55 -1.95
CA TYR A 184 -2.49 -8.18 -1.82
C TYR A 184 -3.43 -9.38 -1.90
N GLY A 185 -3.29 -10.23 -2.93
CA GLY A 185 -4.19 -11.38 -3.11
C GLY A 185 -4.11 -12.37 -1.95
N ALA A 186 -2.90 -12.76 -1.57
CA ALA A 186 -2.65 -13.62 -0.41
C ALA A 186 -3.20 -13.02 0.90
N LEU A 187 -3.03 -11.71 1.11
CA LEU A 187 -3.58 -11.02 2.28
C LEU A 187 -5.12 -11.03 2.27
N MET A 188 -5.74 -10.80 1.11
CA MET A 188 -7.19 -10.74 0.99
C MET A 188 -7.83 -12.11 1.27
N GLN A 189 -7.25 -13.20 0.78
CA GLN A 189 -7.70 -14.55 1.05
C GLN A 189 -7.65 -14.87 2.56
N GLN A 190 -6.53 -14.57 3.22
CA GLN A 190 -6.35 -14.78 4.66
C GLN A 190 -7.34 -13.93 5.48
N ASN A 191 -7.52 -12.66 5.10
CA ASN A 191 -8.46 -11.76 5.76
C ASN A 191 -9.93 -12.20 5.58
N GLU A 192 -10.33 -12.69 4.39
CA GLU A 192 -11.68 -13.22 4.16
C GLU A 192 -11.93 -14.49 4.99
N ALA A 193 -10.95 -15.40 5.05
CA ALA A 193 -11.07 -16.61 5.87
C ALA A 193 -11.25 -16.27 7.36
N ALA A 194 -10.42 -15.37 7.88
CA ALA A 194 -10.51 -14.88 9.25
C ALA A 194 -11.84 -14.14 9.53
N TRP A 195 -12.35 -13.40 8.55
CA TRP A 195 -13.66 -12.74 8.66
C TRP A 195 -14.79 -13.76 8.78
N LYS A 196 -14.83 -14.79 7.92
CA LYS A 196 -15.85 -15.85 7.97
C LYS A 196 -15.84 -16.55 9.33
N GLU A 197 -14.66 -16.89 9.84
CA GLU A 197 -14.51 -17.52 11.16
C GLU A 197 -14.98 -16.61 12.30
N ALA A 198 -14.56 -15.34 12.30
CA ALA A 198 -14.93 -14.40 13.34
C ALA A 198 -16.44 -14.11 13.35
N THR A 199 -17.05 -13.94 12.18
CA THR A 199 -18.50 -13.75 12.05
C THR A 199 -19.28 -14.99 12.49
N ALA A 200 -18.81 -16.20 12.18
CA ALA A 200 -19.42 -17.43 12.68
C ALA A 200 -19.40 -17.53 14.21
N LYS A 201 -18.42 -16.89 14.87
CA LYS A 201 -18.30 -16.77 16.33
C LYS A 201 -19.08 -15.57 16.91
N GLY A 202 -19.85 -14.84 16.10
CA GLY A 202 -20.65 -13.69 16.55
C GLY A 202 -19.88 -12.36 16.68
N GLU A 203 -18.66 -12.27 16.15
CA GLU A 203 -17.90 -11.01 16.11
C GLU A 203 -18.55 -10.00 15.15
N THR A 204 -18.57 -8.74 15.56
CA THR A 204 -19.22 -7.62 14.84
C THR A 204 -18.30 -6.41 14.67
N LEU A 205 -17.09 -6.43 15.24
CA LEU A 205 -16.15 -5.32 15.24
C LEU A 205 -14.86 -5.71 14.49
N PHE A 206 -14.56 -4.97 13.42
CA PHE A 206 -13.50 -5.29 12.44
C PHE A 206 -12.68 -4.06 12.00
N ASN A 207 -12.39 -3.17 12.94
CA ASN A 207 -11.73 -1.89 12.67
C ASN A 207 -10.65 -1.58 13.72
N GLU A 208 -10.12 -0.36 13.70
CA GLU A 208 -9.11 0.11 14.67
C GLU A 208 -9.55 -0.09 16.13
N ARG A 209 -10.85 0.00 16.43
CA ARG A 209 -11.37 -0.26 17.78
C ARG A 209 -11.28 -1.75 18.14
N ALA A 210 -11.51 -2.67 17.20
CA ALA A 210 -11.26 -4.10 17.42
C ALA A 210 -9.77 -4.38 17.59
N PHE A 211 -8.92 -3.81 16.72
CA PHE A 211 -7.47 -3.92 16.82
C PHE A 211 -6.95 -3.48 18.19
N ASN A 212 -7.41 -2.33 18.70
CA ASN A 212 -7.01 -1.81 20.00
C ASN A 212 -7.51 -2.67 21.17
N ARG A 213 -8.59 -3.44 20.98
CA ARG A 213 -9.17 -4.34 21.97
C ARG A 213 -8.69 -5.79 21.86
N GLY A 214 -7.80 -6.08 20.91
CA GLY A 214 -7.34 -7.44 20.65
C GLY A 214 -8.43 -8.37 20.10
N ARG A 215 -9.46 -7.82 19.45
CA ARG A 215 -10.59 -8.57 18.88
C ARG A 215 -10.42 -8.77 17.37
N ALA A 216 -11.04 -9.82 16.84
CA ALA A 216 -10.99 -10.17 15.42
C ALA A 216 -9.56 -10.18 14.85
N LEU A 217 -8.59 -10.60 15.67
CA LEU A 217 -7.21 -10.73 15.24
C LEU A 217 -7.01 -12.08 14.56
N TYR A 218 -6.21 -12.08 13.49
CA TYR A 218 -5.77 -13.28 12.82
C TYR A 218 -4.26 -13.22 12.59
N GLU A 219 -3.68 -14.40 12.45
CA GLU A 219 -2.27 -14.60 12.13
C GLU A 219 -2.18 -15.12 10.71
N GLY A 220 -1.07 -14.81 10.04
CA GLY A 220 -0.89 -15.13 8.64
C GLY A 220 0.55 -15.01 8.21
N GLU A 221 0.78 -15.23 6.93
CA GLU A 221 2.10 -15.15 6.30
C GLU A 221 2.01 -14.42 4.95
N LEU A 222 2.97 -13.53 4.69
CA LEU A 222 3.22 -12.97 3.36
C LEU A 222 4.72 -13.01 3.09
N LEU A 223 5.10 -13.42 1.87
CA LEU A 223 6.51 -13.49 1.46
C LEU A 223 7.40 -14.27 2.47
N GLY A 224 6.89 -15.37 3.03
CA GLY A 224 7.62 -16.18 4.01
C GLY A 224 7.77 -15.54 5.40
N ARG A 225 7.09 -14.42 5.66
CA ARG A 225 7.17 -13.68 6.93
C ARG A 225 5.81 -13.67 7.62
N SER A 226 5.80 -14.11 8.88
CA SER A 226 4.60 -14.09 9.70
C SER A 226 4.15 -12.68 10.03
N PHE A 227 2.84 -12.48 10.11
CA PHE A 227 2.23 -11.26 10.60
C PHE A 227 1.04 -11.58 11.49
N ARG A 228 0.58 -10.56 12.23
CA ARG A 228 -0.69 -10.60 12.95
C ARG A 228 -1.44 -9.30 12.69
N HIS A 229 -2.73 -9.39 12.38
CA HIS A 229 -3.54 -8.23 12.05
C HIS A 229 -4.99 -8.37 12.48
N VAL A 230 -5.73 -7.26 12.52
CA VAL A 230 -7.20 -7.29 12.65
C VAL A 230 -7.85 -7.56 11.29
N VAL A 231 -8.94 -8.32 11.30
CA VAL A 231 -9.83 -8.43 10.14
C VAL A 231 -10.34 -7.05 9.72
N LYS A 232 -10.35 -6.77 8.42
CA LYS A 232 -10.92 -5.55 7.85
C LYS A 232 -12.06 -5.89 6.89
N THR A 233 -13.28 -5.46 7.19
CA THR A 233 -14.46 -5.80 6.37
C THR A 233 -14.48 -5.12 5.00
N PHE A 234 -13.90 -3.93 4.87
CA PHE A 234 -13.84 -3.26 3.56
C PHE A 234 -12.88 -3.97 2.59
N GLN A 235 -11.83 -4.61 3.11
CA GLN A 235 -10.98 -5.54 2.34
C GLN A 235 -11.77 -6.74 1.83
N VAL A 236 -12.54 -7.36 2.72
CA VAL A 236 -13.40 -8.49 2.36
C VAL A 236 -14.35 -8.10 1.24
N ARG A 237 -15.00 -6.94 1.33
CA ARG A 237 -15.90 -6.46 0.29
C ARG A 237 -15.18 -6.26 -1.05
N SER A 238 -14.05 -5.56 -1.04
CA SER A 238 -13.24 -5.35 -2.26
C SER A 238 -12.80 -6.68 -2.89
N TRP A 239 -12.42 -7.65 -2.06
CA TRP A 239 -12.02 -8.98 -2.49
C TRP A 239 -13.18 -9.77 -3.10
N GLN A 240 -14.35 -9.75 -2.47
CA GLN A 240 -15.55 -10.40 -2.99
C GLN A 240 -16.03 -9.80 -4.30
N ASP A 241 -15.97 -8.47 -4.45
CA ASP A 241 -16.28 -7.79 -5.71
C ASP A 241 -15.31 -8.21 -6.82
N LEU A 242 -14.02 -8.38 -6.51
CA LEU A 242 -13.02 -8.86 -7.46
C LEU A 242 -13.26 -10.32 -7.86
N ARG A 243 -13.55 -11.19 -6.89
CA ARG A 243 -13.92 -12.60 -7.16
C ARG A 243 -15.18 -12.73 -7.99
N ALA A 244 -16.20 -11.90 -7.71
CA ALA A 244 -17.43 -11.89 -8.51
C ALA A 244 -17.15 -11.50 -9.97
N ARG A 245 -16.29 -10.49 -10.20
CA ARG A 245 -15.85 -10.10 -11.56
C ARG A 245 -15.08 -11.21 -12.26
N TRP A 246 -14.18 -11.89 -11.54
CA TRP A 246 -13.45 -13.05 -12.07
C TRP A 246 -14.39 -14.19 -12.47
N ASN A 247 -15.34 -14.54 -11.61
CA ASN A 247 -16.30 -15.61 -11.87
C ASN A 247 -17.26 -15.28 -13.03
N ALA A 248 -17.51 -13.99 -13.27
CA ALA A 248 -18.31 -13.51 -14.40
C ALA A 248 -17.57 -13.56 -15.75
N LEU A 249 -16.25 -13.79 -15.77
CA LEU A 249 -15.51 -14.02 -17.01
C LEU A 249 -15.93 -15.34 -17.66
N THR A 250 -15.81 -15.43 -18.98
CA THR A 250 -15.93 -16.70 -19.70
C THR A 250 -14.70 -17.57 -19.49
N ASP A 251 -14.81 -18.87 -19.75
CA ASP A 251 -13.66 -19.79 -19.68
C ASP A 251 -12.52 -19.35 -20.61
N ALA A 252 -12.86 -18.84 -21.80
CA ALA A 252 -11.88 -18.32 -22.75
C ALA A 252 -11.14 -17.09 -22.19
N GLN A 253 -11.86 -16.18 -21.53
CA GLN A 253 -11.25 -15.00 -20.90
C GLN A 253 -10.36 -15.40 -19.72
N ARG A 254 -10.81 -16.33 -18.87
CA ARG A 254 -9.97 -16.85 -17.77
C ARG A 254 -8.71 -17.51 -18.30
N ALA A 255 -8.82 -18.39 -19.30
CA ALA A 255 -7.68 -19.04 -19.93
C ALA A 255 -6.70 -18.03 -20.55
N GLN A 256 -7.21 -16.93 -21.12
CA GLN A 256 -6.35 -15.86 -21.62
C GLN A 256 -5.55 -15.20 -20.48
N VAL A 257 -6.19 -14.86 -19.36
CA VAL A 257 -5.51 -14.24 -18.22
C VAL A 257 -4.51 -15.21 -17.57
N GLU A 258 -4.90 -16.47 -17.38
CA GLU A 258 -4.06 -17.51 -16.77
C GLU A 258 -2.87 -17.89 -17.65
N SER A 259 -2.99 -17.80 -18.97
CA SER A 259 -1.86 -18.06 -19.87
C SER A 259 -0.81 -16.94 -19.85
N LEU A 260 -1.22 -15.71 -19.54
CA LEU A 260 -0.33 -14.55 -19.45
C LEU A 260 0.29 -14.40 -18.05
N TYR A 261 -0.45 -14.74 -17.00
CA TYR A 261 -0.06 -14.43 -15.63
C TYR A 261 -0.13 -15.67 -14.74
N PRO A 262 0.97 -16.04 -14.06
CA PRO A 262 0.97 -17.13 -13.09
C PRO A 262 0.32 -16.69 -11.78
N ILE A 263 -0.98 -16.37 -11.82
CA ILE A 263 -1.77 -15.92 -10.65
C ILE A 263 -2.12 -17.06 -9.68
N GLY A 264 -1.60 -18.27 -9.89
CA GLY A 264 -1.48 -19.31 -8.86
C GLY A 264 -2.74 -19.64 -8.06
N GLY A 265 -3.92 -19.68 -8.70
CA GLY A 265 -5.17 -19.95 -7.99
C GLY A 265 -5.61 -18.83 -7.04
N LEU A 266 -5.33 -17.57 -7.40
CA LEU A 266 -5.75 -16.40 -6.62
C LEU A 266 -7.27 -16.38 -6.34
N PHE A 267 -8.09 -16.93 -7.24
CA PHE A 267 -9.55 -16.78 -7.25
C PHE A 267 -10.34 -18.08 -7.12
#